data_AF-A0A1F5B6X9-F1
#
_entry.id   AF-A0A1F5B6X9-F1
#
_cell.length_a   1.000
_cell.length_b   1.000
_cell.length_c   1.000
_cell.angle_alpha   90.00
_cell.angle_beta   90.00
_cell.angle_gamma   90.00
#
_symmetry.space_group_name_H-M   'P 1'
#
loop_
_entity.id
_entity.type
_entity.pdbx_description
1 polymer ?
#
loop_
_entity_poly.entity_id
_entity_poly.type
_entity_poly.pdbx_seq_one_letter_code
_entity_poly.pdbx_strand_id
1 'polypeptide(L)'
;MAIEGALDICHSIAARGGGRAPRDHADCFEVLGELRFLDERFVDRLKRMARFRNLIVHLYWKVDDKKVFRILKDDIRDIREYLQVIGKAVS
;
A
#
# COMPACT_ATOMS: atom_id res chain seq x y z
N MET A 1 0.06 -11.27 -1.34
CA MET A 1 -0.19 -11.48 0.10
C MET A 1 0.74 -10.59 0.95
N ALA A 2 0.25 -10.02 2.05
CA ALA A 2 0.70 -8.79 2.75
C ALA A 2 0.22 -7.47 2.11
N ILE A 3 0.65 -7.12 0.88
CA ILE A 3 0.15 -5.91 0.19
C ILE A 3 -1.35 -5.99 -0.14
N GLU A 4 -1.84 -7.16 -0.56
CA GLU A 4 -3.28 -7.38 -0.78
C GLU A 4 -4.09 -7.13 0.49
N GLY A 5 -3.61 -7.61 1.64
CA GLY A 5 -4.28 -7.33 2.92
C GLY A 5 -4.27 -5.85 3.28
N ALA A 6 -3.19 -5.12 2.97
CA ALA A 6 -3.15 -3.67 3.16
C ALA A 6 -4.16 -2.94 2.25
N LEU A 7 -4.33 -3.41 1.01
CA LEU A 7 -5.33 -2.93 0.06
C LEU A 7 -6.76 -3.24 0.50
N ASP A 8 -7.01 -4.43 1.05
CA ASP A 8 -8.32 -4.80 1.58
C ASP A 8 -8.73 -3.91 2.76
N ILE A 9 -7.78 -3.63 3.66
CA ILE A 9 -7.97 -2.66 4.75
C ILE A 9 -8.28 -1.28 4.17
N CYS A 10 -7.50 -0.86 3.17
CA CYS A 10 -7.69 0.43 2.52
C CYS A 10 -9.08 0.55 1.88
N HIS A 11 -9.53 -0.45 1.14
CA HIS A 11 -10.88 -0.48 0.55
C HIS A 11 -11.96 -0.46 1.62
N SER A 12 -11.80 -1.23 2.71
CA SER A 12 -12.74 -1.24 3.83
C SER A 12 -12.87 0.15 4.47
N ILE A 13 -11.75 0.84 4.68
CA ILE A 13 -11.74 2.19 5.26
C ILE A 13 -12.31 3.21 4.27
N ALA A 14 -11.91 3.18 3.01
CA ALA A 14 -12.44 4.08 1.98
C ALA A 14 -13.97 3.98 1.84
N ALA A 15 -14.50 2.75 1.84
CA ALA A 15 -15.94 2.50 1.76
C ALA A 15 -16.71 2.99 2.99
N ARG A 16 -16.12 2.90 4.19
CA ARG A 16 -16.75 3.34 5.45
C ARG A 16 -16.57 4.83 5.75
N GLY A 17 -15.44 5.41 5.33
CA GLY A 17 -15.02 6.78 5.62
C GLY A 17 -15.60 7.83 4.68
N GLY A 18 -16.46 7.44 3.72
CA GLY A 18 -17.04 8.37 2.74
C GLY A 18 -16.04 8.86 1.69
N GLY A 19 -14.93 8.13 1.49
CA GLY A 19 -13.96 8.42 0.45
C GLY A 19 -14.49 8.06 -0.94
N ARG A 20 -13.87 8.62 -1.97
CA ARG A 20 -14.16 8.22 -3.36
C ARG A 20 -13.68 6.78 -3.62
N ALA A 21 -14.27 6.14 -4.62
CA ALA A 21 -13.78 4.84 -5.08
C ALA A 21 -12.34 4.98 -5.66
N PRO A 22 -11.38 4.12 -5.25
CA PRO A 22 -10.06 4.08 -5.86
C PRO A 22 -10.12 3.62 -7.32
N ARG A 23 -9.28 4.22 -8.17
CA ARG A 23 -9.16 3.85 -9.60
C ARG A 23 -8.27 2.63 -9.80
N ASP A 24 -7.27 2.46 -8.94
CA ASP A 24 -6.36 1.33 -8.92
C ASP A 24 -5.84 1.08 -7.50
N HIS A 25 -5.00 0.07 -7.33
CA HIS A 25 -4.44 -0.30 -6.02
C HIS A 25 -3.59 0.81 -5.38
N ALA A 26 -2.79 1.54 -6.17
CA ALA A 26 -1.99 2.63 -5.63
C ALA A 26 -2.88 3.82 -5.23
N ASP A 27 -3.90 4.11 -6.02
CA ASP A 27 -4.88 5.16 -5.77
C ASP A 27 -5.71 4.91 -4.51
N CYS A 28 -5.75 3.68 -3.99
CA CYS A 28 -6.39 3.43 -2.69
C CYS A 28 -5.70 4.19 -1.57
N PHE A 29 -4.36 4.18 -1.54
CA PHE A 29 -3.60 4.91 -0.52
C PHE A 29 -3.75 6.43 -0.66
N GLU A 30 -4.00 6.93 -1.87
CA GLU A 30 -4.35 8.33 -2.11
C GLU A 30 -5.65 8.71 -1.39
N VAL A 31 -6.68 7.87 -1.50
CA VAL A 31 -7.98 8.09 -0.84
C VAL A 31 -7.81 8.16 0.69
N LEU A 32 -6.93 7.34 1.27
CA LEU A 32 -6.64 7.42 2.71
C LEU A 32 -5.93 8.73 3.09
N GLY A 33 -5.06 9.26 2.22
CA GLY A 33 -4.45 10.57 2.38
C GLY A 33 -5.47 11.71 2.30
N GLU A 34 -6.38 11.66 1.31
CA GLU A 34 -7.49 12.60 1.15
C GLU A 34 -8.38 12.63 2.41
N LEU A 35 -8.61 11.47 3.02
CA LEU A 35 -9.33 11.31 4.27
C LEU A 35 -8.49 11.66 5.53
N ARG A 36 -7.25 12.12 5.35
CA ARG A 36 -6.29 12.52 6.42
C ARG A 36 -5.87 11.40 7.38
N PHE A 37 -6.02 10.14 6.98
CA PHE A 37 -5.49 9.00 7.74
C PHE A 37 -3.97 8.88 7.62
N LEU A 38 -3.42 9.34 6.49
CA LEU A 38 -2.00 9.24 6.16
C LEU A 38 -1.48 10.61 5.71
N ASP A 39 -0.25 10.94 6.05
CA ASP A 39 0.41 12.12 5.48
C ASP A 39 0.87 11.87 4.03
N GLU A 40 1.02 12.95 3.27
CA GLU A 40 1.37 12.92 1.84
C GLU A 40 2.66 12.14 1.55
N ARG A 41 3.69 12.28 2.41
CA ARG A 41 4.96 11.57 2.22
C ARG A 41 4.78 10.07 2.38
N PHE A 42 3.89 9.66 3.30
CA PHE A 42 3.61 8.25 3.51
C PHE A 42 2.71 7.65 2.42
N VAL A 43 1.70 8.40 1.96
CA VAL A 43 0.89 8.04 0.79
C VAL A 43 1.78 7.75 -0.42
N ASP A 44 2.75 8.62 -0.70
CA ASP A 44 3.69 8.45 -1.80
C ASP A 44 4.58 7.20 -1.65
N ARG A 45 4.99 6.86 -0.42
CA ARG A 45 5.73 5.61 -0.16
C ARG A 45 4.88 4.39 -0.47
N LEU A 46 3.64 4.34 0.03
CA LEU A 46 2.73 3.22 -0.17
C LEU A 46 2.31 3.05 -1.64
N LYS A 47 2.13 4.16 -2.37
CA LYS A 47 1.89 4.13 -3.83
C LYS A 47 3.06 3.51 -4.59
N ARG A 48 4.30 3.86 -4.24
CA ARG A 48 5.50 3.24 -4.84
C ARG A 48 5.58 1.75 -4.55
N MET A 49 5.35 1.35 -3.29
CA MET A 49 5.29 -0.05 -2.87
C MET A 49 4.25 -0.84 -3.68
N ALA A 50 3.02 -0.33 -3.80
CA ALA A 50 1.93 -0.99 -4.53
C ALA A 50 2.23 -1.17 -6.03
N ARG A 51 2.78 -0.11 -6.67
CA ARG A 51 3.19 -0.16 -8.08
C ARG A 51 4.34 -1.14 -8.30
N PHE A 52 5.29 -1.17 -7.37
CA PHE A 52 6.43 -2.05 -7.46
C PHE A 52 6.05 -3.52 -7.32
N ARG A 53 5.12 -3.86 -6.41
CA ARG A 53 4.53 -5.21 -6.33
C ARG A 53 3.88 -5.63 -7.65
N ASN A 54 3.10 -4.74 -8.26
CA ASN A 54 2.48 -5.04 -9.56
C ASN A 54 3.56 -5.30 -10.63
N LEU A 55 4.63 -4.50 -10.63
CA LEU A 55 5.76 -4.71 -11.53
C LEU A 55 6.47 -6.06 -11.27
N ILE A 56 6.76 -6.42 -10.03
CA ILE A 56 7.40 -7.70 -9.69
C ILE A 56 6.55 -8.89 -10.16
N VAL A 57 5.24 -8.88 -9.90
CA VAL A 57 4.34 -9.97 -10.33
C VAL A 57 4.39 -10.18 -11.85
N HIS A 58 4.51 -9.10 -12.63
CA HIS A 58 4.70 -9.18 -14.08
C HIS A 58 6.14 -9.57 -14.48
N LEU A 59 7.15 -9.19 -13.70
CA LEU A 59 8.56 -9.41 -13.97
C LEU A 59 9.13 -10.74 -13.46
N TYR A 60 8.42 -11.49 -12.61
CA TYR A 60 8.86 -12.82 -12.13
C TYR A 60 9.22 -13.79 -13.27
N TRP A 61 8.71 -13.54 -14.48
CA TRP A 61 9.04 -14.30 -15.69
C TRP A 61 10.41 -13.95 -16.33
N LYS A 62 11.10 -12.89 -15.87
CA LYS A 62 12.27 -12.31 -16.57
C LYS A 62 13.44 -11.81 -15.70
N VAL A 63 13.40 -11.88 -14.36
CA VAL A 63 14.33 -11.09 -13.50
C VAL A 63 15.06 -11.89 -12.41
N ASP A 64 16.29 -11.43 -12.10
CA ASP A 64 17.26 -11.89 -11.09
C ASP A 64 16.79 -11.71 -9.63
N ASP A 65 16.77 -12.82 -8.89
CA ASP A 65 16.28 -12.98 -7.51
C ASP A 65 16.88 -11.99 -6.49
N LYS A 66 18.13 -11.54 -6.67
CA LYS A 66 18.81 -10.70 -5.67
C LYS A 66 18.25 -9.29 -5.57
N LYS A 67 17.73 -8.73 -6.68
CA LYS A 67 17.07 -7.41 -6.67
C LYS A 67 15.68 -7.51 -6.05
N VAL A 68 14.97 -8.59 -6.35
CA VAL A 68 13.63 -8.87 -5.81
C VAL A 68 13.71 -8.99 -4.28
N PHE A 69 14.66 -9.76 -3.75
CA PHE A 69 14.78 -10.00 -2.31
C PHE A 69 15.01 -8.74 -1.48
N ARG A 70 15.82 -7.79 -1.98
CA ARG A 70 16.11 -6.55 -1.26
C ARG A 70 14.87 -5.67 -1.10
N ILE A 71 14.05 -5.62 -2.14
CA ILE A 71 12.90 -4.73 -2.19
C ILE A 71 11.73 -5.33 -1.41
N LEU A 72 11.56 -6.66 -1.44
CA LEU A 72 10.61 -7.35 -0.55
C LEU A 72 10.85 -7.03 0.93
N LYS A 73 12.11 -6.81 1.35
CA LYS A 73 12.45 -6.44 2.73
C LYS A 73 12.02 -5.00 3.08
N ASP A 74 12.01 -4.10 2.10
CA ASP A 74 11.60 -2.71 2.28
C ASP A 74 10.07 -2.61 2.36
N ASP A 75 9.37 -3.34 1.48
CA ASP A 75 7.90 -3.43 1.48
C ASP A 75 7.34 -3.91 2.84
N ILE A 76 8.00 -4.89 3.49
CA ILE A 76 7.56 -5.38 4.81
C ILE A 76 7.60 -4.29 5.88
N ARG A 77 8.53 -3.32 5.78
CA ARG A 77 8.63 -2.21 6.73
C ARG A 77 7.50 -1.21 6.54
N ASP A 78 7.21 -0.82 5.30
CA ASP A 78 6.13 0.10 4.98
C ASP A 78 4.75 -0.49 5.37
N ILE A 79 4.55 -1.80 5.20
CA ILE A 79 3.31 -2.47 5.66
C ILE A 79 3.17 -2.43 7.19
N ARG A 80 4.25 -2.66 7.94
CA ARG A 80 4.19 -2.56 9.42
C ARG A 80 3.85 -1.14 9.87
N GLU A 81 4.49 -0.14 9.28
CA GLU A 81 4.20 1.26 9.57
C GLU A 81 2.74 1.59 9.25
N TYR A 82 2.22 1.09 8.12
CA TYR A 82 0.83 1.27 7.71
C TYR A 82 -0.14 0.70 8.73
N LEU A 83 0.07 -0.55 9.18
CA LEU A 83 -0.79 -1.19 10.19
C LEU A 83 -0.77 -0.44 11.53
N GLN A 84 0.38 0.14 11.92
CA GLN A 84 0.47 0.94 13.14
C GLN A 84 -0.32 2.25 13.04
N VAL A 85 -0.22 2.94 11.90
CA VAL A 85 -0.94 4.22 11.69
C VAL A 85 -2.43 3.97 11.64
N ILE A 86 -2.88 2.99 10.85
CA ILE A 86 -4.30 2.63 10.77
C ILE A 86 -4.82 2.14 12.12
N GLY A 87 -4.08 1.28 12.84
CA GLY A 87 -4.48 0.80 14.16
C GLY A 87 -4.75 1.94 15.15
N LYS A 88 -3.92 2.99 15.14
CA LYS A 88 -4.15 4.20 15.96
C LYS A 88 -5.34 5.05 15.52
N ALA A 89 -5.63 5.09 14.22
CA ALA A 89 -6.67 5.95 13.67
C ALA A 89 -8.09 5.37 13.78
N VAL A 90 -8.22 4.06 14.01
CA VAL A 90 -9.51 3.34 14.12
C VAL A 90 -9.79 2.87 15.56
N SER A 91 -8.87 3.14 16.49
CA SER A 91 -9.07 2.95 17.95
C SER A 91 -9.71 4.19 18.57
#